data_AF-A0A818PF27-F1
#
_entry.id   AF-A0A818PF27-F1
#
_cell.length_a   1.000
_cell.length_b   1.000
_cell.length_c   1.000
_cell.angle_alpha   90.00
_cell.angle_beta   90.00
_cell.angle_gamma   90.00
#
_symmetry.space_group_name_H-M   'P 1'
#
loop_
_entity.id
_entity.type
_entity.pdbx_description
1 polymer ?
#
loop_
_entity_poly.entity_id
_entity_poly.type
_entity_poly.pdbx_seq_one_letter_code
_entity_poly.pdbx_strand_id
1 'polypeptide(L)'
;MTIMECAGCTLIAYGVPFSMFIFTIAHHPFRVIIAMTSAFFWLLSLLLSSFLWFAVVPLRNQLAFAVPFAVIFQEIFRYLFYRIIKKAEFALQKVQMQELTDKGMVFDRFAVAYGYGFGLISGTFAIVNVLSDMIGPATIGIFGHSQNFFIATGLL
;
A
#
# COMPACT_ATOMS: atom_id res chain seq x y z
N MET A 1 -11.05 -27.55 -0.81
CA MET A 1 -11.42 -26.61 -1.90
C MET A 1 -11.13 -25.18 -1.45
N THR A 2 -11.69 -24.72 -0.33
CA THR A 2 -11.58 -23.31 0.14
C THR A 2 -10.16 -22.86 0.50
N ILE A 3 -9.35 -23.71 1.13
CA ILE A 3 -7.92 -23.40 1.40
C ILE A 3 -7.12 -23.22 0.11
N MET A 4 -7.43 -24.00 -0.94
CA MET A 4 -6.75 -23.86 -2.23
C MET A 4 -7.13 -22.56 -2.93
N GLU A 5 -8.41 -22.17 -2.86
CA GLU A 5 -8.90 -20.89 -3.40
C GLU A 5 -8.30 -19.70 -2.64
N CYS A 6 -8.28 -19.74 -1.31
CA CYS A 6 -7.63 -18.74 -0.48
C CYS A 6 -6.13 -18.62 -0.81
N ALA A 7 -5.41 -19.75 -0.90
CA ALA A 7 -3.99 -19.75 -1.26
C ALA A 7 -3.77 -19.19 -2.68
N GLY A 8 -4.60 -19.57 -3.65
CA GLY A 8 -4.56 -19.05 -5.02
C GLY A 8 -4.78 -17.54 -5.06
N CYS A 9 -5.83 -17.03 -4.41
CA CYS A 9 -6.12 -15.60 -4.36
C CYS A 9 -5.04 -14.81 -3.61
N THR A 10 -4.46 -15.38 -2.55
CA THR A 10 -3.33 -14.79 -1.82
C THR A 10 -2.12 -14.63 -2.73
N LEU A 11 -1.79 -15.66 -3.52
CA LEU A 11 -0.65 -15.64 -4.43
C LEU A 11 -0.87 -14.67 -5.60
N ILE A 12 -2.11 -14.52 -6.09
CA ILE A 12 -2.42 -13.53 -7.11
C ILE A 12 -2.25 -12.11 -6.55
N ALA A 13 -2.81 -11.84 -5.37
CA ALA A 13 -2.77 -10.51 -4.76
C ALA A 13 -1.35 -10.11 -4.29
N TYR A 14 -0.63 -11.01 -3.62
CA TYR A 14 0.65 -10.72 -2.99
C TYR A 14 1.88 -11.27 -3.72
N GLY A 15 1.73 -12.10 -4.76
CA GLY A 15 2.86 -12.70 -5.46
C GLY A 15 3.80 -11.65 -6.08
N VAL A 16 3.24 -10.66 -6.77
CA VAL A 16 4.02 -9.55 -7.36
C VAL A 16 4.64 -8.66 -6.26
N PRO A 17 3.89 -8.15 -5.27
CA PRO A 17 4.50 -7.43 -4.15
C PRO A 17 5.61 -8.20 -3.43
N PHE A 18 5.40 -9.50 -3.17
CA PHE A 18 6.37 -10.34 -2.47
C PHE A 18 7.65 -10.56 -3.27
N SER A 19 7.55 -10.85 -4.57
CA SER A 19 8.72 -10.95 -5.45
C SER A 19 9.48 -9.61 -5.55
N MET A 20 8.76 -8.50 -5.68
CA MET A 20 9.36 -7.15 -5.70
C MET A 20 10.09 -6.84 -4.38
N PHE A 21 9.55 -7.28 -3.24
CA PHE A 21 10.21 -7.15 -1.95
C PHE A 21 11.55 -7.89 -1.91
N ILE A 22 11.56 -9.18 -2.27
CA ILE A 22 12.77 -10.02 -2.22
C ILE A 22 13.84 -9.50 -3.18
N PHE A 23 13.48 -9.23 -4.43
CA PHE A 23 14.46 -8.89 -5.46
C PHE A 23 14.91 -7.42 -5.42
N THR A 24 14.04 -6.49 -5.04
CA THR A 24 14.33 -5.04 -5.15
C THR A 24 14.55 -4.37 -3.80
N ILE A 25 13.68 -4.64 -2.82
CA ILE A 25 13.64 -3.89 -1.56
C ILE A 25 14.62 -4.48 -0.53
N ALA A 26 14.62 -5.80 -0.36
CA ALA A 26 15.39 -6.50 0.66
C ALA A 26 16.93 -6.40 0.47
N HIS A 27 17.40 -6.09 -0.75
CA HIS A 27 18.82 -5.93 -1.05
C HIS A 27 19.50 -4.77 -0.31
N HIS A 28 18.76 -3.72 0.07
CA HIS A 28 19.33 -2.58 0.77
C HIS A 28 18.49 -2.16 1.98
N PRO A 29 19.09 -2.03 3.18
CA PRO A 29 18.34 -1.74 4.41
C PRO A 29 17.65 -0.37 4.36
N PHE A 30 18.25 0.63 3.71
CA PHE A 30 17.62 1.95 3.53
C PHE A 30 16.29 1.87 2.75
N ARG A 31 16.17 0.97 1.75
CA ARG A 31 14.91 0.79 1.01
C ARG A 31 13.83 0.17 1.88
N VAL A 32 14.19 -0.78 2.75
CA VAL A 32 13.26 -1.38 3.71
C VAL A 32 12.72 -0.32 4.67
N ILE A 33 13.58 0.55 5.20
CA ILE A 33 13.19 1.64 6.11
C ILE A 33 12.23 2.62 5.42
N ILE A 34 12.54 3.00 4.17
CA ILE A 34 11.68 3.90 3.39
C ILE A 34 10.33 3.25 3.10
N ALA A 35 10.31 1.97 2.69
CA ALA A 35 9.09 1.22 2.45
C ALA A 35 8.19 1.18 3.70
N MET A 36 8.76 0.83 4.86
CA MET A 36 8.02 0.75 6.12
C MET A 36 7.48 2.12 6.56
N THR A 37 8.32 3.16 6.51
CA THR A 37 7.89 4.53 6.86
C THR A 37 6.80 5.01 5.91
N SER A 38 6.91 4.74 4.62
CA SER A 38 5.91 5.14 3.62
C SER A 38 4.56 4.45 3.83
N ALA A 39 4.56 3.16 4.19
CA ALA A 39 3.35 2.42 4.56
C ALA A 39 2.67 3.03 5.79
N PHE A 40 3.45 3.45 6.80
CA PHE A 40 2.94 4.16 7.97
C PHE A 40 2.28 5.51 7.60
N PHE A 41 2.91 6.29 6.72
CA PHE A 41 2.32 7.56 6.27
C PHE A 41 1.01 7.36 5.51
N TRP A 42 0.88 6.28 4.73
CA TRP A 42 -0.39 5.95 4.10
C TRP A 42 -1.47 5.62 5.13
N LEU A 43 -1.17 4.83 6.17
CA LEU A 43 -2.11 4.55 7.27
C LEU A 43 -2.53 5.83 8.00
N LEU A 44 -1.59 6.74 8.26
CA LEU A 44 -1.87 8.03 8.87
C LEU A 44 -2.80 8.89 7.98
N SER A 45 -2.61 8.84 6.67
CA SER A 45 -3.49 9.55 5.72
C SER A 45 -4.93 9.02 5.77
N LEU A 46 -5.10 7.69 5.85
CA LEU A 46 -6.43 7.08 6.01
C LEU A 46 -7.04 7.39 7.38
N LEU A 47 -6.24 7.41 8.45
CA LEU A 47 -6.72 7.73 9.79
C LEU A 47 -7.33 9.15 9.84
N LEU A 48 -6.63 10.13 9.26
CA LEU A 48 -7.14 11.50 9.18
C LEU A 48 -8.37 11.60 8.28
N SER A 49 -8.39 10.88 7.16
CA SER A 49 -9.58 10.80 6.31
C SER A 49 -10.77 10.17 7.04
N SER A 50 -10.54 9.16 7.88
CA SER A 50 -11.58 8.52 8.69
C SER A 50 -12.10 9.46 9.77
N PHE A 51 -11.25 10.31 10.35
CA PHE A 51 -11.67 11.35 11.29
C PHE A 51 -12.59 12.37 10.62
N LEU A 52 -12.25 12.81 9.40
CA LEU A 52 -13.12 13.69 8.61
C LEU A 52 -14.48 13.04 8.33
N TRP A 53 -14.48 11.79 7.86
CA TRP A 53 -15.73 11.04 7.64
C TRP A 53 -16.56 10.90 8.93
N PHE A 54 -15.91 10.68 10.07
CA PHE A 54 -16.57 10.62 11.37
C PHE A 54 -17.17 11.97 11.77
N ALA A 55 -16.48 13.10 11.54
CA ALA A 55 -16.96 14.43 11.89
C ALA A 55 -18.17 14.87 11.05
N VAL A 56 -18.28 14.45 9.79
CA VAL A 56 -19.39 14.80 8.90
C VAL A 56 -20.57 13.82 9.09
N VAL A 57 -21.30 14.00 10.20
CA VAL A 57 -22.47 13.16 10.57
C VAL A 57 -23.58 13.10 9.51
N PRO A 58 -23.99 14.19 8.81
CA PRO A 58 -25.15 14.12 7.91
C PRO A 58 -24.89 13.43 6.56
N LEU A 59 -23.63 13.23 6.14
CA LEU A 59 -23.28 12.63 4.84
C LEU A 59 -22.70 11.21 4.94
N ARG A 60 -22.76 10.56 6.12
CA ARG A 60 -22.21 9.20 6.30
C ARG A 60 -22.81 8.16 5.37
N ASN A 61 -24.07 8.32 4.97
CA ASN A 61 -24.78 7.39 4.08
C ASN A 61 -24.31 7.49 2.61
N GLN A 62 -23.60 8.54 2.24
CA GLN A 62 -23.09 8.76 0.88
C GLN A 62 -21.60 8.42 0.86
N LEU A 63 -21.25 7.13 0.74
CA LEU A 63 -19.84 6.68 0.60
C LEU A 63 -19.12 7.38 -0.57
N ALA A 64 -19.87 7.72 -1.63
CA ALA A 64 -19.39 8.48 -2.76
C ALA A 64 -18.80 9.86 -2.38
N PHE A 65 -19.24 10.46 -1.26
CA PHE A 65 -18.65 11.69 -0.75
C PHE A 65 -17.32 11.42 -0.04
N ALA A 66 -17.20 10.33 0.71
CA ALA A 66 -16.03 10.02 1.52
C ALA A 66 -14.79 9.65 0.68
N VAL A 67 -14.99 8.90 -0.40
CA VAL A 67 -13.91 8.35 -1.24
C VAL A 67 -13.03 9.44 -1.86
N PRO A 68 -13.57 10.52 -2.48
CA PRO A 68 -12.75 11.62 -2.99
C PRO A 68 -11.87 12.28 -1.94
N PHE A 69 -12.39 12.50 -0.71
CA PHE A 69 -11.56 13.05 0.36
C PHE A 69 -10.44 12.09 0.75
N ALA A 70 -10.71 10.80 0.85
CA ALA A 70 -9.68 9.81 1.13
C ALA A 70 -8.55 9.83 0.09
N VAL A 71 -8.88 9.93 -1.20
CA VAL A 71 -7.88 10.06 -2.28
C VAL A 71 -7.09 11.35 -2.15
N ILE A 72 -7.74 12.49 -1.85
CA ILE A 72 -7.06 13.78 -1.65
C ILE A 72 -6.09 13.71 -0.48
N PHE A 73 -6.51 13.15 0.67
CA PHE A 73 -5.64 12.97 1.83
C PHE A 73 -4.45 12.06 1.50
N GLN A 74 -4.67 10.95 0.80
CA GLN A 74 -3.61 10.05 0.38
C GLN A 74 -2.59 10.76 -0.54
N GLU A 75 -3.04 11.60 -1.48
CA GLU A 75 -2.14 12.32 -2.40
C GLU A 75 -1.38 13.45 -1.70
N ILE A 76 -2.00 14.15 -0.75
CA ILE A 76 -1.32 15.15 0.10
C ILE A 76 -0.19 14.49 0.90
N PHE A 77 -0.46 13.34 1.51
CA PHE A 77 0.54 12.59 2.27
C PHE A 77 1.66 12.04 1.39
N ARG A 78 1.33 11.62 0.16
CA ARG A 78 2.33 11.22 -0.84
C ARG A 78 3.26 12.36 -1.19
N TYR A 79 2.74 13.55 -1.44
CA TYR A 79 3.55 14.74 -1.69
C TYR A 79 4.40 15.15 -0.48
N LEU A 80 3.82 15.10 0.73
CA LEU A 80 4.55 15.39 1.97
C LEU A 80 5.73 14.41 2.15
N PHE A 81 5.49 13.12 1.94
CA PHE A 81 6.52 12.09 2.05
C PHE A 81 7.63 12.28 1.01
N TYR A 82 7.28 12.60 -0.23
CA TYR A 82 8.25 12.96 -1.28
C TYR A 82 9.16 14.11 -0.85
N ARG A 83 8.62 15.17 -0.24
CA ARG A 83 9.42 16.29 0.26
C ARG A 83 10.37 15.88 1.38
N ILE A 84 9.92 15.00 2.29
CA ILE A 84 10.74 14.47 3.38
C ILE A 84 11.91 13.66 2.82
N ILE A 85 11.65 12.75 1.88
CA ILE A 85 12.68 11.93 1.23
C ILE A 85 13.67 12.80 0.46
N LYS A 86 13.21 13.74 -0.38
CA LYS A 86 14.09 14.69 -1.08
C LYS A 86 15.02 15.45 -0.13
N LYS A 87 14.51 15.87 1.02
CA LYS A 87 15.31 16.56 2.04
C LYS A 87 16.31 15.61 2.72
N ALA A 88 15.91 14.37 3.01
CA ALA A 88 16.77 13.35 3.57
C ALA A 88 17.89 12.94 2.60
N GLU A 89 17.59 12.80 1.31
CA GLU A 89 18.58 12.52 0.25
C GLU A 89 19.64 13.61 0.19
N PHE A 90 19.22 14.88 0.18
CA PHE A 90 20.14 16.01 0.17
C PHE A 90 21.00 16.09 1.44
N ALA A 91 20.43 15.74 2.60
CA ALA A 91 21.16 15.68 3.85
C ALA A 91 22.21 14.54 3.84
N LEU A 92 21.83 13.36 3.34
CA LEU A 92 22.73 12.20 3.20
C LEU A 92 23.89 12.51 2.24
N GLN A 93 23.61 13.15 1.11
CA GLN A 93 24.63 13.54 0.13
C GLN A 93 25.67 14.50 0.70
N LYS A 94 25.26 15.44 1.57
CA LYS A 94 26.19 16.39 2.21
C LYS A 94 27.11 15.75 3.24
N VAL A 95 26.64 14.70 3.93
CA VAL A 95 27.40 14.01 4.98
C VAL A 95 28.36 12.98 4.38
N GLN A 96 28.04 12.39 3.23
CA GLN A 96 28.83 11.31 2.59
C GLN A 96 29.81 11.80 1.50
N MET A 97 30.36 13.01 1.64
CA MET A 97 31.24 13.70 0.66
C MET A 97 32.55 12.99 0.24
N GLN A 98 32.81 11.71 0.60
CA GLN A 98 34.06 11.02 0.21
C GLN A 98 33.88 9.59 -0.35
N GLU A 99 32.75 8.90 -0.17
CA GLU A 99 32.61 7.46 -0.57
C GLU A 99 31.53 7.17 -1.63
N LEU A 100 30.76 8.16 -2.09
CA LEU A 100 29.55 7.92 -2.89
C LEU A 100 29.68 8.10 -4.41
N THR A 101 30.86 8.39 -4.95
CA THR A 101 31.03 8.55 -6.42
C THR A 101 30.69 7.26 -7.20
N ASP A 102 30.66 6.10 -6.54
CA ASP A 102 30.29 4.82 -7.15
C ASP A 102 28.80 4.45 -6.98
N LYS A 103 28.01 5.26 -6.25
CA LYS A 103 26.62 4.97 -5.85
C LYS A 103 25.57 5.96 -6.39
N GLY A 104 25.88 6.66 -7.49
CA GLY A 104 24.93 7.53 -8.19
C GLY A 104 23.60 6.84 -8.59
N MET A 105 23.57 5.51 -8.61
CA MET A 105 22.41 4.66 -8.93
C MET A 105 21.52 4.27 -7.73
N VAL A 106 21.84 4.71 -6.50
CA VAL A 106 21.13 4.33 -5.27
C VAL A 106 19.88 5.17 -5.02
N PHE A 107 19.90 6.45 -5.40
CA PHE A 107 18.82 7.42 -5.11
C PHE A 107 17.58 7.22 -5.98
N ASP A 108 17.74 6.85 -7.26
CA ASP A 108 16.63 6.60 -8.18
C ASP A 108 15.70 5.46 -7.70
N ARG A 109 16.21 4.60 -6.81
CA ARG A 109 15.47 3.44 -6.28
C ARG A 109 14.76 3.70 -4.95
N PHE A 110 14.87 4.91 -4.37
CA PHE A 110 14.06 5.31 -3.22
C PHE A 110 12.61 5.62 -3.62
N ALA A 111 12.40 6.14 -4.83
CA ALA A 111 11.07 6.29 -5.43
C ALA A 111 10.32 4.95 -5.47
N VAL A 112 11.01 3.90 -5.93
CA VAL A 112 10.46 2.53 -6.00
C VAL A 112 10.11 2.00 -4.61
N ALA A 113 10.94 2.24 -3.61
CA ALA A 113 10.72 1.74 -2.26
C ALA A 113 9.51 2.39 -1.56
N TYR A 114 9.32 3.71 -1.69
CA TYR A 114 8.14 4.35 -1.10
C TYR A 114 6.87 3.99 -1.87
N GLY A 115 6.92 3.92 -3.21
CA GLY A 115 5.78 3.51 -4.02
C GLY A 115 5.32 2.10 -3.68
N TYR A 116 6.29 1.18 -3.50
CA TYR A 116 6.04 -0.16 -3.00
C TYR A 116 5.34 -0.16 -1.63
N GLY A 117 5.82 0.62 -0.67
CA GLY A 117 5.22 0.66 0.67
C GLY A 117 3.80 1.21 0.67
N PHE A 118 3.53 2.30 -0.06
CA PHE A 118 2.18 2.84 -0.26
C PHE A 118 1.23 1.83 -0.92
N GLY A 119 1.69 1.15 -1.99
CA GLY A 119 0.88 0.17 -2.72
C GLY A 119 0.58 -1.07 -1.89
N LEU A 120 1.60 -1.62 -1.21
CA LEU A 120 1.46 -2.83 -0.40
C LEU A 120 0.41 -2.63 0.70
N ILE A 121 0.52 -1.55 1.49
CA ILE A 121 -0.41 -1.35 2.61
C ILE A 121 -1.83 -1.04 2.12
N SER A 122 -1.97 -0.37 0.97
CA SER A 122 -3.27 -0.11 0.34
C SER A 122 -3.94 -1.39 -0.13
N GLY A 123 -3.20 -2.27 -0.81
CA GLY A 123 -3.69 -3.58 -1.23
C GLY A 123 -4.05 -4.46 -0.02
N THR A 124 -3.19 -4.46 1.01
CA THR A 124 -3.44 -5.18 2.26
C THR A 124 -4.73 -4.72 2.93
N PHE A 125 -4.95 -3.41 3.04
CA PHE A 125 -6.16 -2.86 3.65
C PHE A 125 -7.43 -3.23 2.87
N ALA A 126 -7.35 -3.33 1.54
CA ALA A 126 -8.47 -3.71 0.69
C ALA A 126 -8.79 -5.22 0.74
N ILE A 127 -7.77 -6.09 0.80
CA ILE A 127 -7.94 -7.52 0.53
C ILE A 127 -7.96 -8.38 1.80
N VAL A 128 -7.27 -8.00 2.88
CA VAL A 128 -7.08 -8.88 4.06
C VAL A 128 -8.40 -9.39 4.66
N ASN A 129 -9.40 -8.52 4.79
CA ASN A 129 -10.69 -8.92 5.36
C ASN A 129 -11.42 -9.91 4.42
N VAL A 130 -11.43 -9.63 3.12
CA VAL A 130 -12.03 -10.53 2.13
C VAL A 130 -11.32 -11.88 2.10
N LEU A 131 -9.99 -11.88 2.23
CA LEU A 131 -9.19 -13.09 2.27
C LEU A 131 -9.48 -13.94 3.51
N SER A 132 -9.76 -13.30 4.65
CA SER A 132 -10.22 -14.00 5.87
C SER A 132 -11.56 -14.70 5.64
N ASP A 133 -12.48 -14.05 4.91
CA ASP A 133 -13.81 -14.62 4.61
C ASP A 133 -13.73 -15.81 3.65
N MET A 134 -12.72 -15.85 2.75
CA MET A 134 -12.49 -16.97 1.82
C MET A 134 -12.12 -18.29 2.49
N ILE A 135 -11.65 -18.27 3.75
CA ILE A 135 -11.28 -19.50 4.48
C ILE A 135 -12.52 -20.34 4.80
N GLY A 136 -13.69 -19.70 4.91
CA GLY A 136 -14.96 -20.34 5.20
C GLY A 136 -15.40 -21.33 4.11
N PRO A 137 -16.33 -22.25 4.42
CA PRO A 137 -16.81 -23.27 3.48
C PRO A 137 -17.73 -22.73 2.37
N ALA A 138 -18.07 -21.44 2.41
CA ALA A 138 -19.05 -20.83 1.52
C ALA A 138 -18.39 -19.88 0.51
N THR A 139 -18.94 -19.84 -0.71
CA THR A 139 -18.59 -18.85 -1.74
C THR A 139 -19.69 -17.79 -1.87
N ILE A 140 -19.34 -16.65 -2.45
CA ILE A 140 -20.28 -15.56 -2.70
C ILE A 140 -21.20 -15.95 -3.87
N GLY A 141 -22.49 -15.64 -3.75
CA GLY A 141 -23.44 -15.90 -4.84
C GLY A 141 -24.86 -16.28 -4.43
N ILE A 142 -25.14 -16.47 -3.13
CA ILE A 142 -26.47 -16.86 -2.64
C ILE A 142 -27.55 -15.83 -3.04
N PHE A 143 -27.20 -14.54 -3.11
CA PHE A 143 -28.10 -13.45 -3.52
C PHE A 143 -27.93 -13.02 -5.00
N GLY A 144 -27.45 -13.93 -5.87
CA GLY A 144 -27.29 -13.63 -7.31
C GLY A 144 -26.04 -12.80 -7.65
N HIS A 145 -25.10 -12.69 -6.73
CA HIS A 145 -23.79 -12.08 -6.99
C HIS A 145 -22.88 -12.99 -7.82
N SER A 146 -21.88 -12.41 -8.47
CA SER A 146 -20.90 -13.17 -9.27
C SER A 146 -20.08 -14.12 -8.40
N GLN A 147 -19.99 -15.39 -8.80
CA GLN A 147 -19.14 -16.40 -8.16
C GLN A 147 -17.64 -16.10 -8.32
N ASN A 148 -17.28 -15.26 -9.30
CA ASN A 148 -15.89 -14.87 -9.57
C ASN A 148 -15.41 -13.68 -8.72
N PHE A 149 -16.20 -13.24 -7.73
CA PHE A 149 -15.86 -12.09 -6.90
C PHE A 149 -14.47 -12.21 -6.27
N PHE A 150 -14.14 -13.36 -5.69
CA PHE A 150 -12.86 -13.58 -5.02
C PHE A 150 -11.65 -13.48 -5.95
N ILE A 151 -11.77 -14.00 -7.16
CA ILE A 151 -10.71 -13.90 -8.18
C ILE A 151 -10.58 -12.44 -8.64
N ALA A 152 -11.70 -11.76 -8.87
CA ALA A 152 -11.71 -10.34 -9.27
C ALA A 152 -11.09 -9.44 -8.18
N THR A 153 -11.36 -9.71 -6.91
CA THR A 153 -10.74 -9.00 -5.78
C THR A 153 -9.25 -9.28 -5.66
N GLY A 154 -8.80 -10.51 -5.96
CA GLY A 154 -7.37 -10.84 -5.95
C GLY A 154 -6.55 -10.12 -7.02
N LEU A 155 -7.18 -9.66 -8.11
CA LEU A 155 -6.55 -8.90 -9.20
C LEU A 155 -6.46 -7.39 -8.94
N LEU A 156 -7.10 -6.91 -7.87
CA LEU A 156 -7.24 -5.49 -7.51
C LEU A 156 -6.02 -5.00 -6.72
#